data_AF-A0AAV5G1P0-F1
#
_entry.id   AF-A0AAV5G1P0-F1
#
_cell.length_a   1.000
_cell.length_b   1.000
_cell.length_c   1.000
_cell.angle_alpha   90.00
_cell.angle_beta   90.00
_cell.angle_gamma   90.00
#
_symmetry.space_group_name_H-M   'P 1'
#
loop_
_entity.id
_entity.type
_entity.pdbx_description
1 polymer ?
#
loop_
_entity_poly.entity_id
_entity_poly.type
_entity_poly.pdbx_seq_one_letter_code
_entity_poly.pdbx_strand_id
1 'polypeptide(L)'
;MSSYTSYAVLDFETTGIGSTDRVIEIGVMLLDEHLQVKKTWDTLVYPERDIPNSFVHKITESDVAHAPTFAGGIRTACQAIRRPHYGRAWC
;
A
#
# COMPACT_ATOMS: atom_id res chain seq x y z
N MET A 1 5.36 23.93 20.55
CA MET A 1 4.70 23.30 19.39
C MET A 1 4.08 22.00 19.86
N SER A 2 2.76 21.85 19.78
CA SER A 2 2.13 20.55 20.02
C SER A 2 2.59 19.59 18.91
N SER A 3 3.29 18.53 19.29
CA SER A 3 3.61 17.42 18.40
C SER A 3 2.34 16.59 18.25
N TYR A 4 1.48 16.93 17.30
CA TYR A 4 0.36 16.07 16.94
C TYR A 4 0.90 14.88 16.14
N THR A 5 0.96 13.72 16.79
CA THR A 5 1.33 12.46 16.14
C THR A 5 0.18 12.04 15.22
N SER A 6 0.48 11.85 13.94
CA SER A 6 -0.44 11.20 12.99
C SER A 6 0.11 9.82 12.64
N TYR A 7 -0.77 8.90 12.24
CA TYR A 7 -0.41 7.51 11.98
C TYR A 7 -0.63 7.17 10.50
N ALA A 8 0.28 6.35 9.96
CA ALA A 8 0.04 5.59 8.75
C ALA A 8 -0.10 4.13 9.15
N VAL A 9 -1.26 3.53 8.89
CA VAL A 9 -1.51 2.10 9.04
C VAL A 9 -1.33 1.48 7.66
N LEU A 10 -0.51 0.43 7.59
CA LEU A 10 -0.24 -0.31 6.38
C LEU A 10 -0.70 -1.75 6.56
N ASP A 11 -1.26 -2.31 5.49
CA ASP A 11 -1.61 -3.71 5.39
C ASP A 11 -1.12 -4.25 4.05
N PHE A 12 -0.76 -5.54 4.01
CA PHE A 12 -0.21 -6.18 2.83
C PHE A 12 -0.72 -7.59 2.70
N GLU A 13 -1.10 -7.94 1.48
CA GLU A 13 -1.22 -9.33 1.07
C GLU A 13 0.01 -9.75 0.28
N THR A 14 0.43 -11.01 0.42
CA THR A 14 1.66 -11.53 -0.16
C THR A 14 1.47 -12.92 -0.76
N THR A 15 2.37 -13.32 -1.65
CA THR A 15 2.40 -14.68 -2.23
C THR A 15 2.74 -15.79 -1.22
N GLY A 16 3.07 -15.42 0.02
CA GLY A 16 3.50 -16.29 1.11
C GLY A 16 4.14 -15.50 2.27
N ILE A 17 4.71 -16.20 3.25
CA ILE A 17 5.29 -15.61 4.48
C ILE A 17 6.83 -15.58 4.50
N GLY A 18 7.47 -16.02 3.42
CA GLY A 18 8.92 -16.09 3.30
C GLY A 18 9.54 -14.76 2.89
N SER A 19 10.85 -14.62 3.11
CA SER A 19 11.60 -13.40 2.74
C SER A 19 11.73 -13.19 1.22
N THR A 20 11.42 -14.20 0.41
CA THR A 20 11.42 -14.15 -1.05
C THR A 20 10.03 -14.01 -1.64
N ASP A 21 8.99 -14.03 -0.80
CA ASP A 21 7.61 -13.80 -1.23
C ASP A 21 7.39 -12.33 -1.56
N ARG A 22 6.39 -12.10 -2.40
CA ARG A 22 6.16 -10.80 -3.02
C ARG A 22 4.81 -10.25 -2.63
N VAL A 23 4.74 -8.93 -2.54
CA VAL A 23 3.50 -8.20 -2.25
C VAL A 23 2.57 -8.28 -3.45
N ILE A 24 1.30 -8.54 -3.20
CA ILE A 24 0.21 -8.60 -4.19
C ILE A 24 -0.89 -7.56 -3.92
N GLU A 25 -0.92 -6.96 -2.73
CA GLU A 25 -1.78 -5.83 -2.40
C GLU A 25 -1.07 -4.91 -1.40
N ILE A 26 -1.33 -3.60 -1.51
CA ILE A 26 -0.90 -2.60 -0.53
C ILE A 26 -2.13 -1.82 -0.10
N GLY A 27 -2.43 -1.83 1.19
CA GLY A 27 -3.41 -0.96 1.82
C GLY A 27 -2.74 0.10 2.69
N VAL A 28 -3.18 1.36 2.60
CA VAL A 28 -2.71 2.45 3.46
C VAL A 28 -3.88 3.27 4.00
N MET A 29 -3.86 3.53 5.30
CA MET A 29 -4.80 4.42 5.99
C MET A 29 -4.04 5.47 6.80
N LEU A 30 -4.34 6.75 6.56
CA LEU A 30 -3.82 7.87 7.34
C LEU A 30 -4.82 8.25 8.42
N LEU A 31 -4.37 8.27 9.66
CA LEU A 31 -5.15 8.67 10.83
C LEU A 31 -4.63 9.99 11.39
N ASP A 32 -5.55 10.83 11.89
CA ASP A 32 -5.19 11.96 12.73
C ASP A 32 -4.86 11.53 14.18
N GLU A 33 -4.55 12.50 15.02
CA GLU A 33 -4.21 12.31 16.43
C GLU A 33 -5.34 11.69 17.27
N HIS A 34 -6.57 11.70 16.76
CA HIS A 34 -7.75 11.11 17.40
C HIS A 34 -8.12 9.76 16.78
N LEU A 35 -7.18 9.17 16.02
CA LEU A 35 -7.36 7.92 15.27
C LEU A 35 -8.52 7.98 14.27
N GLN A 36 -8.92 9.18 13.84
CA GLN A 36 -9.94 9.34 12.82
C GLN A 36 -9.32 9.22 11.43
N VAL A 37 -10.02 8.51 10.54
CA VAL A 37 -9.57 8.30 9.17
C VAL A 37 -9.56 9.62 8.40
N LYS A 38 -8.37 10.04 7.96
CA LYS A 38 -8.19 11.19 7.08
C LYS A 38 -8.17 10.79 5.61
N LYS A 39 -7.58 9.64 5.31
CA LYS A 39 -7.42 9.15 3.94
C LYS A 39 -7.19 7.65 3.93
N THR A 40 -7.74 6.99 2.92
CA THR A 40 -7.42 5.61 2.56
C THR A 40 -6.90 5.58 1.12
N TRP A 41 -6.07 4.58 0.84
CA TRP A 41 -5.60 4.27 -0.50
C TRP A 41 -5.19 2.80 -0.54
N ASP A 42 -5.47 2.14 -1.64
CA ASP A 42 -5.09 0.74 -1.87
C ASP A 42 -4.77 0.51 -3.34
N THR A 43 -4.03 -0.57 -3.61
CA THR A 43 -3.83 -1.10 -4.96
C THR A 43 -3.47 -2.57 -4.90
N LEU A 44 -3.93 -3.31 -5.92
CA LEU A 44 -3.30 -4.58 -6.30
C LEU A 44 -1.92 -4.33 -6.88
N VAL A 45 -1.05 -5.34 -6.78
CA VAL A 45 0.33 -5.33 -7.25
C VAL A 45 0.59 -6.61 -8.05
N TYR A 46 1.14 -6.45 -9.25
CA TYR A 46 1.63 -7.58 -10.02
C TYR A 46 2.96 -8.07 -9.41
N PRO A 47 3.01 -9.30 -8.85
CA PRO A 47 4.19 -9.78 -8.13
C PRO A 47 5.29 -10.27 -9.08
N GLU A 48 5.05 -10.38 -10.38
CA GLU A 48 5.99 -10.96 -11.36
C GLU A 48 6.32 -12.44 -11.05
N ARG A 49 5.36 -13.18 -10.50
CA ARG A 49 5.43 -14.62 -10.19
C ARG A 49 4.04 -15.18 -9.90
N ASP A 50 3.94 -16.50 -9.80
CA ASP A 50 2.71 -17.18 -9.39
C ASP A 50 2.34 -16.89 -7.91
N ILE A 51 1.04 -16.95 -7.62
CA ILE A 51 0.33 -16.73 -6.36
C ILE A 51 -0.30 -18.07 -5.92
N PRO A 52 0.48 -18.95 -5.27
CA PRO A 52 0.02 -20.29 -4.90
C PRO A 52 -0.97 -20.28 -3.72
N ASN A 53 -1.11 -19.16 -3.01
CA ASN A 53 -1.86 -19.03 -1.76
C ASN A 53 -3.17 -18.23 -1.91
N SER A 54 -3.68 -18.07 -3.13
CA SER A 54 -4.93 -17.35 -3.40
C SER A 54 -6.13 -17.85 -2.59
N PHE A 55 -6.10 -19.10 -2.11
CA PHE A 55 -7.12 -19.62 -1.20
C PHE A 55 -7.20 -18.89 0.15
N VAL A 56 -6.16 -18.16 0.56
CA VAL A 56 -6.10 -17.38 1.81
C VAL A 56 -6.80 -16.03 1.63
N HIS A 57 -6.30 -15.19 0.73
CA HIS A 57 -6.69 -13.78 0.57
C HIS A 57 -7.64 -13.53 -0.62
N LYS A 58 -7.92 -14.56 -1.44
CA LYS A 58 -8.85 -14.55 -2.59
C LYS A 58 -8.42 -13.69 -3.79
N ILE A 59 -7.19 -13.19 -3.79
CA ILE A 59 -6.59 -12.50 -4.95
C ILE A 59 -5.98 -13.54 -5.88
N THR A 60 -6.34 -13.47 -7.15
CA THR A 60 -5.92 -14.40 -8.21
C THR A 60 -4.95 -13.74 -9.18
N GLU A 61 -4.29 -14.55 -10.03
CA GLU A 61 -3.44 -14.05 -11.12
C GLU A 61 -4.18 -13.07 -12.05
N SER A 62 -5.44 -13.35 -12.35
CA SER A 62 -6.25 -12.49 -13.22
C SER A 62 -6.51 -11.12 -12.60
N ASP A 63 -6.61 -11.03 -11.27
CA ASP A 63 -6.85 -9.76 -10.58
C ASP A 63 -5.61 -8.84 -10.70
N VAL A 64 -4.41 -9.43 -10.68
CA VAL A 64 -3.14 -8.69 -10.71
C VAL A 64 -2.51 -8.57 -12.11
N ALA A 65 -3.09 -9.21 -13.13
CA ALA A 65 -2.49 -9.29 -14.47
C ALA A 65 -2.20 -7.93 -15.13
N HIS A 66 -2.94 -6.89 -14.74
CA HIS A 66 -2.77 -5.52 -15.22
C HIS A 66 -2.40 -4.54 -14.10
N ALA A 67 -2.14 -5.05 -12.90
CA ALA A 67 -1.69 -4.25 -11.77
C ALA A 67 -0.26 -3.74 -12.00
N PRO A 68 0.13 -2.61 -11.39
CA PRO A 68 1.50 -2.15 -11.43
C PRO A 68 2.43 -3.14 -10.72
N THR A 69 3.72 -3.17 -11.09
CA THR A 69 4.74 -3.82 -10.26
C THR A 69 4.85 -3.13 -8.90
N PHE A 70 5.50 -3.75 -7.93
CA PHE A 70 5.66 -3.16 -6.59
C PHE A 70 6.23 -1.73 -6.64
N ALA A 71 7.27 -1.50 -7.43
CA ALA A 71 7.85 -0.16 -7.62
C ALA A 71 6.87 0.84 -8.25
N GLY A 72 6.02 0.38 -9.18
CA GLY A 72 4.93 1.18 -9.74
C GLY A 72 3.85 1.51 -8.71
N GLY A 73 3.42 0.52 -7.92
CA GLY A 73 2.44 0.69 -6.85
C GLY A 73 2.88 1.70 -5.81
N ILE A 74 4.13 1.60 -5.33
CA ILE A 74 4.70 2.57 -4.36
C ILE A 74 4.74 3.99 -4.93
N ARG A 75 5.05 4.17 -6.22
CA ARG A 75 5.03 5.49 -6.85
C ARG A 75 3.64 6.11 -6.79
N THR A 76 2.61 5.34 -7.13
CA THR A 76 1.21 5.77 -7.06
C THR A 76 0.78 6.05 -5.63
N ALA A 77 1.16 5.18 -4.68
CA ALA A 77 0.91 5.35 -3.25
C ALA A 77 1.47 6.70 -2.76
N CYS A 78 2.74 6.99 -3.05
CA CYS A 78 3.38 8.25 -2.65
C CYS A 78 2.67 9.47 -3.25
N GLN A 79 2.23 9.40 -4.50
CA GLN A 79 1.48 10.48 -5.14
C GLN A 79 0.10 10.67 -4.49
N ALA A 80 -0.58 9.57 -4.18
CA ALA A 80 -1.90 9.60 -3.57
C ALA A 80 -1.83 10.08 -2.12
N ILE A 81 -0.88 9.60 -1.32
CA ILE A 81 -0.83 9.80 0.13
C ILE A 81 -0.15 11.12 0.51
N ARG A 82 0.59 11.75 -0.42
CA ARG A 82 1.19 13.07 -0.22
C ARG A 82 0.12 14.10 0.17
N ARG A 83 0.33 14.79 1.29
CA ARG A 83 -0.38 16.03 1.58
C ARG A 83 0.11 17.12 0.62
N PRO A 84 -0.76 17.97 0.08
CA PRO A 84 -0.31 19.21 -0.55
C PRO A 84 0.32 20.08 0.53
N HIS A 85 1.66 20.05 0.62
CA HIS A 85 2.38 20.97 1.48
C HIS A 85 2.46 22.32 0.77
N TYR A 86 1.84 23.36 1.36
CA TYR A 86 2.32 24.72 1.18
C TYR A 86 3.79 24.75 1.65
N GLY A 87 4.74 24.69 0.72
CA GLY A 87 6.07 25.28 0.90
C GLY A 87 7.28 24.39 1.21
N ARG A 88 7.18 23.06 1.33
CA ARG A 88 8.39 22.20 1.39
C ARG A 88 8.18 20.87 0.69
N ALA A 89 8.82 20.73 -0.47
CA ALA A 89 8.95 19.45 -1.17
C ALA A 89 9.93 18.55 -0.41
N TRP A 90 9.55 17.30 -0.16
CA TRP A 90 10.48 16.25 0.25
C TRP A 90 10.61 15.25 -0.91
N CYS A 91 11.74 15.36 -1.60
CA CYS A 91 12.53 14.31 -2.24
C CYS A 91 13.98 14.66 -1.93
#